data_AF-A0AAD2Q5C2-F1
#
_entry.id   AF-A0AAD2Q5C2-F1
#
_cell.length_a   1.000
_cell.length_b   1.000
_cell.length_c   1.000
_cell.angle_alpha   90.00
_cell.angle_beta   90.00
_cell.angle_gamma   90.00
#
_symmetry.space_group_name_H-M   'P 1'
#
loop_
_entity.id
_entity.type
_entity.pdbx_description
1 polymer ?
#
loop_
_entity_poly.entity_id
_entity_poly.type
_entity_poly.pdbx_seq_one_letter_code
_entity_poly.pdbx_strand_id
1 'polypeptide(L)'
;MPTLPFVKFILGGLDLAVCGDLILQGVLFTQFATYVSHGFHRTDSIPVRLWVAALFVFILFRTVYSLVLNYIQNTARFLDLAGAVADYAAVQTALGFLWAALLVLYVQLFLCWRLSHLSGHFWPSLSLAVVFLLVLICWIMATQVFSGSGHSQQW
;
A
#
# COMPACT_ATOMS: atom_id res chain seq x y z
N MET A 1 24.47 2.91 23.77
CA MET A 1 25.45 2.30 22.85
C MET A 1 25.76 0.91 23.38
N PRO A 2 25.61 -0.24 22.66
CA PRO A 2 25.35 -0.46 21.24
C PRO A 2 23.99 -1.18 20.98
N THR A 3 23.07 -0.53 20.25
CA THR A 3 21.95 -1.21 19.55
C THR A 3 22.31 -1.52 18.10
N LEU A 4 23.60 -1.43 17.74
CA LEU A 4 24.15 -1.75 16.43
C LEU A 4 23.65 -3.08 15.82
N PRO A 5 23.53 -4.20 16.57
CA PRO A 5 22.99 -5.43 15.98
C PRO A 5 21.49 -5.32 15.69
N PHE A 6 20.72 -4.64 16.54
CA PHE A 6 19.28 -4.45 16.37
C PHE A 6 18.95 -3.50 15.22
N VAL A 7 19.68 -2.39 15.09
CA VAL A 7 19.52 -1.44 13.97
C VAL A 7 19.88 -2.11 12.64
N LYS A 8 20.98 -2.89 12.60
CA LYS A 8 21.35 -3.68 11.41
C LYS A 8 20.31 -4.76 11.09
N PHE A 9 19.72 -5.41 12.09
CA PHE A 9 18.66 -6.40 11.91
C PHE A 9 17.39 -5.77 11.32
N ILE A 10 16.96 -4.62 11.85
CA ILE A 10 15.82 -3.87 11.30
C ILE A 10 16.11 -3.47 9.86
N LEU A 11 17.27 -2.87 9.59
CA LEU A 11 17.62 -2.42 8.24
C LEU A 11 17.64 -3.58 7.24
N GLY A 12 18.23 -4.72 7.62
CA GLY A 12 18.25 -5.92 6.77
C GLY A 12 16.86 -6.51 6.51
N GLY A 13 15.98 -6.57 7.53
CA GLY A 13 14.60 -7.01 7.33
C GLY A 13 13.78 -6.07 6.44
N LEU A 14 14.15 -4.80 6.43
CA LEU A 14 13.48 -3.73 5.72
C LEU A 14 13.95 -3.65 4.26
N ASP A 15 15.23 -3.87 4.00
CA ASP A 15 15.76 -4.15 2.67
C ASP A 15 15.13 -5.42 2.07
N LEU A 16 14.99 -6.48 2.87
CA LEU A 16 14.32 -7.71 2.43
C LEU A 16 12.87 -7.44 2.02
N ALA A 17 12.15 -6.61 2.79
CA ALA A 17 10.79 -6.22 2.47
C ALA A 17 10.70 -5.39 1.18
N VAL A 18 11.61 -4.45 0.96
CA VAL A 18 11.67 -3.64 -0.27
C VAL A 18 12.01 -4.52 -1.49
N CYS A 19 12.97 -5.44 -1.37
CA CYS A 19 13.29 -6.40 -2.42
C CYS A 19 12.11 -7.34 -2.71
N GLY A 20 11.40 -7.80 -1.67
CA GLY A 20 10.18 -8.59 -1.82
C GLY A 20 9.07 -7.83 -2.56
N ASP A 21 8.87 -6.55 -2.23
CA ASP A 21 7.91 -5.66 -2.91
C ASP A 21 8.27 -5.50 -4.40
N LEU A 22 9.55 -5.31 -4.74
CA LEU A 22 10.02 -5.24 -6.13
C LEU A 22 9.82 -6.54 -6.91
N ILE A 23 10.06 -7.70 -6.28
CA ILE A 23 9.82 -9.01 -6.91
C ILE A 23 8.33 -9.19 -7.20
N LEU A 24 7.47 -8.90 -6.22
CA LEU A 24 6.01 -8.98 -6.38
C LEU A 24 5.52 -8.04 -7.48
N GLN A 25 6.04 -6.82 -7.54
CA GLN A 25 5.74 -5.87 -8.62
C GLN A 25 6.20 -6.40 -9.98
N GLY A 26 7.38 -7.03 -10.06
CA GLY A 26 7.86 -7.71 -11.26
C GLY A 26 6.93 -8.83 -11.73
N VAL A 27 6.42 -9.66 -10.81
CA VAL A 27 5.41 -10.68 -11.12
C VAL A 27 4.12 -10.04 -11.63
N LEU A 28 3.63 -8.97 -11.00
CA LEU A 28 2.45 -8.26 -11.48
C LEU A 28 2.68 -7.70 -12.88
N PHE A 29 3.85 -7.12 -13.15
CA PHE A 29 4.23 -6.61 -14.46
C PHE A 29 4.20 -7.68 -15.54
N THR A 30 4.69 -8.90 -15.27
CA THR A 30 4.63 -9.99 -16.26
C THR A 30 3.18 -10.42 -16.53
N GLN A 31 2.32 -10.42 -15.51
CA GLN A 31 0.88 -10.67 -15.69
C GLN A 31 0.22 -9.57 -16.55
N PHE A 32 0.53 -8.29 -16.31
CA PHE A 32 0.05 -7.18 -17.16
C PHE A 32 0.57 -7.26 -18.58
N ALA A 33 1.87 -7.50 -18.77
CA ALA A 33 2.47 -7.65 -20.08
C ALA A 33 1.83 -8.80 -20.85
N THR A 34 1.57 -9.92 -20.18
CA THR A 34 0.85 -11.06 -20.77
C THR A 34 -0.58 -10.67 -21.16
N TYR A 35 -1.30 -9.98 -20.27
CA TYR A 35 -2.67 -9.51 -20.52
C TYR A 35 -2.77 -8.56 -21.73
N VAL A 36 -1.81 -7.63 -21.88
CA VAL A 36 -1.73 -6.72 -23.02
C VAL A 36 -1.28 -7.45 -24.29
N SER A 37 -0.29 -8.36 -24.19
CA SER A 37 0.24 -9.11 -25.33
C SER A 37 -0.80 -10.04 -25.97
N HIS A 38 -1.70 -10.62 -25.17
CA HIS A 38 -2.85 -11.37 -25.64
C HIS A 38 -4.02 -10.49 -26.12
N GLY A 39 -3.75 -9.20 -26.37
CA GLY A 39 -4.65 -8.28 -27.04
C GLY A 39 -5.81 -7.79 -26.19
N PHE A 40 -5.67 -7.81 -24.85
CA PHE A 40 -6.77 -7.74 -23.88
C PHE A 40 -7.73 -8.90 -24.13
N HIS A 41 -8.00 -9.74 -23.12
CA HIS A 41 -8.91 -10.88 -23.33
C HIS A 41 -10.17 -10.39 -24.05
N ARG A 42 -10.41 -10.93 -25.26
CA ARG A 42 -11.34 -10.34 -26.24
C ARG A 42 -12.77 -10.24 -25.69
N THR A 43 -13.07 -11.05 -24.68
CA THR A 43 -14.32 -11.15 -23.92
C THR A 43 -14.45 -10.12 -22.79
N ASP A 44 -13.39 -9.41 -22.42
CA ASP A 44 -13.42 -8.45 -21.32
C ASP A 44 -14.14 -7.17 -21.71
N SER A 45 -15.07 -6.77 -20.85
CA SER A 45 -15.81 -5.52 -20.99
C SER A 45 -14.88 -4.30 -20.80
N ILE A 46 -15.19 -3.21 -21.51
CA ILE A 46 -14.47 -1.92 -21.41
C ILE A 46 -14.21 -1.48 -19.96
N PRO A 47 -15.17 -1.54 -19.01
CA PRO A 47 -14.89 -1.17 -17.63
C PRO A 47 -13.79 -2.03 -17.00
N VAL A 48 -13.77 -3.35 -17.22
CA VAL A 48 -12.71 -4.23 -16.67
C VAL A 48 -11.34 -3.81 -17.19
N ARG A 49 -11.23 -3.48 -18.48
CA ARG A 49 -9.97 -3.01 -19.07
C ARG A 49 -9.50 -1.69 -18.45
N LEU A 50 -10.42 -0.76 -18.19
CA LEU A 50 -10.13 0.51 -17.52
C LEU A 50 -9.68 0.29 -16.06
N TRP A 51 -10.32 -0.63 -15.34
CA TRP A 51 -9.86 -1.02 -14.00
C TRP A 51 -8.42 -1.55 -14.10
N VAL A 52 -8.17 -2.59 -14.89
CA VAL A 52 -6.82 -3.17 -15.07
C VAL A 52 -5.79 -2.09 -15.44
N ALA A 53 -6.10 -1.16 -16.36
CA ALA A 53 -5.21 -0.05 -16.70
C ALA A 53 -4.94 0.90 -15.51
N ALA A 54 -5.96 1.24 -14.72
CA ALA A 54 -5.77 2.04 -13.50
C ALA A 54 -4.89 1.32 -12.47
N LEU A 55 -5.08 0.01 -12.29
CA LEU A 55 -4.25 -0.80 -11.37
C LEU A 55 -2.77 -0.80 -11.82
N PHE A 56 -2.53 -0.89 -13.13
CA PHE A 56 -1.18 -0.81 -13.69
C PHE A 56 -0.49 0.51 -13.36
N VAL A 57 -1.21 1.64 -13.51
CA VAL A 57 -0.69 2.97 -13.15
C VAL A 57 -0.39 3.05 -11.64
N PHE A 58 -1.27 2.53 -10.79
CA PHE A 58 -1.04 2.46 -9.35
C PHE A 58 0.23 1.68 -8.99
N ILE A 59 0.45 0.53 -9.63
CA ILE A 59 1.63 -0.31 -9.41
C ILE A 59 2.90 0.41 -9.88
N LEU A 60 2.85 1.11 -11.01
CA LEU A 60 3.96 1.94 -11.49
C LEU A 60 4.38 3.00 -10.46
N PHE A 61 3.42 3.78 -9.95
CA PHE A 61 3.70 4.78 -8.91
C PHE A 61 4.28 4.14 -7.65
N ARG A 62 3.74 3.00 -7.24
CA ARG A 62 4.25 2.23 -6.09
C ARG A 62 5.68 1.74 -6.32
N THR A 63 6.00 1.30 -7.53
CA THR A 63 7.35 0.85 -7.90
C THR A 63 8.36 1.98 -7.82
N VAL A 64 8.01 3.15 -8.39
CA VAL A 64 8.85 4.35 -8.31
C VAL A 64 9.09 4.75 -6.85
N TYR A 65 8.03 4.72 -6.02
CA TYR A 65 8.14 5.00 -4.59
C TYR A 65 9.10 4.03 -3.88
N SER A 66 8.98 2.72 -4.12
CA SER A 66 9.86 1.70 -3.52
C SER A 66 11.33 1.86 -3.97
N LEU A 67 11.57 2.25 -5.22
CA LEU A 67 12.91 2.56 -5.74
C LEU A 67 13.52 3.81 -5.09
N VAL A 68 12.75 4.87 -4.94
CA VAL A 68 13.20 6.11 -4.28
C VAL A 68 13.55 5.85 -2.81
N LEU A 69 12.73 5.06 -2.12
CA LEU A 69 13.02 4.64 -0.74
C LEU A 69 14.34 3.88 -0.65
N ASN A 70 14.53 2.88 -1.51
CA ASN A 70 15.77 2.11 -1.54
C ASN A 70 16.99 3.01 -1.82
N TYR A 71 16.86 3.95 -2.75
CA TYR A 71 17.93 4.89 -3.08
C TYR A 71 18.32 5.78 -1.90
N ILE A 72 17.35 6.33 -1.18
CA ILE A 72 17.59 7.17 0.02
C ILE A 72 18.31 6.34 1.09
N GLN A 73 17.89 5.10 1.32
CA GLN A 73 18.49 4.24 2.34
C GLN A 73 19.92 3.84 2.00
N ASN A 74 20.17 3.45 0.74
CA ASN A 74 21.45 2.91 0.33
C ASN A 74 22.47 3.96 -0.08
N THR A 75 22.05 5.15 -0.52
CA THR A 75 22.96 6.16 -1.09
C THR A 75 23.07 7.41 -0.23
N ALA A 76 21.95 7.95 0.26
CA ALA A 76 21.94 9.22 0.99
C ALA A 76 22.33 9.07 2.47
N ARG A 77 22.00 7.92 3.10
CA ARG A 77 22.23 7.67 4.53
C ARG A 77 23.21 6.53 4.81
N PHE A 78 24.05 6.13 3.84
CA PHE A 78 24.95 4.97 3.95
C PHE A 78 25.86 4.98 5.19
N LEU A 79 26.30 6.16 5.63
CA LEU A 79 27.14 6.35 6.82
C LEU A 79 26.35 6.65 8.12
N ASP A 80 25.05 6.96 8.02
CA ASP A 80 24.18 7.33 9.14
C ASP A 80 22.98 6.38 9.25
N LEU A 81 23.26 5.21 9.84
CA LEU A 81 22.30 4.11 10.00
C LEU A 81 21.08 4.49 10.87
N ALA A 82 21.27 5.35 11.88
CA ALA A 82 20.18 5.78 12.75
C ALA A 82 19.23 6.73 12.00
N GLY A 83 19.79 7.64 11.20
CA GLY A 83 19.04 8.52 10.32
C GLY A 83 18.26 7.77 9.23
N ALA A 84 18.85 6.73 8.64
CA ALA A 84 18.19 5.90 7.62
C ALA A 84 16.90 5.24 8.14
N VAL A 85 16.94 4.72 9.37
CA VAL A 85 15.76 4.08 10.00
C VAL A 85 14.69 5.09 10.36
N ALA A 86 15.09 6.26 10.88
CA ALA A 86 14.15 7.32 11.24
C ALA A 86 13.43 7.90 10.00
N ASP A 87 14.17 8.19 8.94
CA ASP A 87 13.59 8.68 7.68
C ASP A 87 12.69 7.64 7.03
N TYR A 88 13.10 6.38 7.02
CA TYR A 88 12.25 5.31 6.50
C TYR A 88 10.95 5.20 7.30
N ALA A 89 11.02 5.22 8.64
CA ALA A 89 9.82 5.17 9.47
C ALA A 89 8.89 6.36 9.17
N ALA A 90 9.44 7.57 9.00
CA ALA A 90 8.67 8.76 8.66
C ALA A 90 8.02 8.67 7.27
N VAL A 91 8.78 8.26 6.25
CA VAL A 91 8.29 8.13 4.87
C VAL A 91 7.27 6.98 4.76
N GLN A 92 7.55 5.84 5.38
CA GLN A 92 6.65 4.69 5.41
C GLN A 92 5.36 4.97 6.17
N THR A 93 5.43 5.72 7.28
CA THR A 93 4.21 6.10 8.02
C THR A 93 3.37 7.11 7.24
N ALA A 94 3.99 8.07 6.55
CA ALA A 94 3.28 9.08 5.79
C ALA A 94 2.69 8.56 4.47
N LEU A 95 3.50 7.85 3.68
CA LEU A 95 3.14 7.48 2.31
C LEU A 95 2.86 5.99 2.17
N GLY A 96 3.60 5.14 2.90
CA GLY A 96 3.46 3.68 2.82
C GLY A 96 2.04 3.20 3.18
N PHE A 97 1.49 3.67 4.29
CA PHE A 97 0.12 3.33 4.71
C PHE A 97 -0.94 3.90 3.77
N LEU A 98 -0.74 5.11 3.25
CA LEU A 98 -1.67 5.73 2.31
C LEU A 98 -1.80 4.88 1.04
N TRP A 99 -0.67 4.45 0.46
CA TRP A 99 -0.67 3.60 -0.73
C TRP A 99 -1.33 2.23 -0.47
N ALA A 100 -1.05 1.61 0.68
CA ALA A 100 -1.68 0.34 1.05
C ALA A 100 -3.20 0.50 1.19
N ALA A 101 -3.66 1.58 1.86
CA ALA A 101 -5.08 1.86 2.03
C ALA A 101 -5.79 2.12 0.70
N LEU A 102 -5.18 2.90 -0.20
CA LEU A 102 -5.72 3.16 -1.54
C LEU A 102 -5.85 1.88 -2.37
N LEU A 103 -4.85 0.99 -2.31
CA LEU A 103 -4.88 -0.26 -3.05
C LEU A 103 -5.95 -1.21 -2.52
N VAL A 104 -6.10 -1.31 -1.19
CA VAL A 104 -7.18 -2.09 -0.57
C VAL A 104 -8.54 -1.54 -0.98
N LEU A 105 -8.75 -0.22 -0.89
CA LEU A 105 -9.99 0.43 -1.30
C LEU A 105 -10.28 0.17 -2.78
N TYR A 106 -9.28 0.27 -3.64
CA TYR A 106 -9.40 0.01 -5.07
C TYR A 106 -9.86 -1.44 -5.36
N VAL A 107 -9.23 -2.43 -4.74
CA VAL A 107 -9.58 -3.86 -4.92
C VAL A 107 -11.00 -4.13 -4.41
N GLN A 108 -11.36 -3.54 -3.26
CA GLN A 108 -12.67 -3.71 -2.67
C GLN A 108 -13.78 -3.08 -3.52
N LEU A 109 -13.55 -1.89 -4.09
CA LEU A 109 -14.49 -1.25 -5.02
C LEU A 109 -14.70 -2.10 -6.27
N PHE A 110 -13.62 -2.66 -6.84
CA PHE A 110 -13.72 -3.57 -7.98
C PHE A 110 -14.54 -4.83 -7.64
N LEU A 111 -14.33 -5.40 -6.45
CA LEU A 111 -15.04 -6.59 -5.99
C LEU A 111 -16.54 -6.29 -5.76
N CYS A 112 -16.87 -5.17 -5.13
CA CYS A 112 -18.25 -4.72 -4.95
C CYS A 112 -18.95 -4.47 -6.29
N TRP A 113 -18.28 -3.79 -7.23
CA TRP A 113 -18.81 -3.57 -8.57
C TRP A 113 -19.11 -4.90 -9.28
N ARG A 114 -18.16 -5.85 -9.24
CA ARG A 114 -18.33 -7.17 -9.85
C ARG A 114 -19.46 -7.97 -9.20
N LEU A 115 -19.54 -7.98 -7.86
CA LEU A 115 -20.60 -8.68 -7.11
C LEU A 115 -21.99 -8.09 -7.34
N SER A 116 -22.08 -6.76 -7.41
CA SER A 116 -23.33 -6.07 -7.75
C SER A 116 -23.81 -6.45 -9.16
N HIS A 117 -22.90 -6.48 -10.13
CA HIS A 117 -23.22 -6.85 -11.50
C HIS A 117 -23.59 -8.34 -11.65
N LEU A 118 -22.98 -9.23 -10.85
CA LEU A 118 -23.25 -10.67 -10.92
C LEU A 118 -24.57 -11.06 -10.21
N SER A 119 -24.86 -10.43 -9.08
CA SER A 119 -26.04 -10.76 -8.26
C SER A 119 -27.30 -10.00 -8.67
N GLY A 120 -27.16 -8.92 -9.45
CA GLY A 120 -28.27 -7.99 -9.76
C GLY A 120 -28.78 -7.22 -8.54
N HIS A 121 -28.16 -7.38 -7.38
CA HIS A 121 -28.57 -6.77 -6.11
C HIS A 121 -27.41 -5.98 -5.51
N PHE A 122 -27.70 -4.82 -4.91
CA PHE A 122 -26.69 -3.94 -4.31
C PHE A 122 -26.26 -4.35 -2.89
N TRP A 123 -26.82 -5.43 -2.35
CA TRP A 123 -26.56 -5.92 -0.99
C TRP A 123 -25.07 -6.17 -0.68
N PRO A 124 -24.26 -6.75 -1.58
CA PRO A 124 -22.82 -6.95 -1.32
C PRO A 124 -22.05 -5.63 -1.21
N SER A 125 -22.47 -4.61 -1.97
CA SER A 125 -21.90 -3.27 -1.87
C SER A 125 -22.30 -2.56 -0.59
N LEU A 126 -23.53 -2.80 -0.10
CA LEU A 126 -24.04 -2.22 1.14
C LEU A 126 -23.30 -2.78 2.36
N SER A 127 -23.10 -4.11 2.43
CA SER A 127 -22.40 -4.70 3.58
C SER A 127 -20.96 -4.20 3.68
N LEU A 128 -20.30 -4.04 2.52
CA LEU A 128 -18.95 -3.51 2.49
C LEU A 128 -18.89 -2.03 2.90
N ALA A 129 -19.86 -1.23 2.49
CA ALA A 129 -19.97 0.17 2.92
C ALA A 129 -20.17 0.30 4.44
N VAL A 130 -20.96 -0.59 5.05
CA VAL A 130 -21.15 -0.64 6.51
C VAL A 130 -19.86 -1.01 7.23
N VAL A 131 -19.12 -2.01 6.75
CA VAL A 131 -17.80 -2.36 7.30
C VAL A 131 -16.84 -1.18 7.17
N PHE A 132 -16.85 -0.48 6.03
CA PHE A 132 -16.00 0.69 5.81
C PHE A 132 -16.31 1.83 6.79
N LEU A 133 -17.60 2.12 7.03
CA LEU A 133 -18.04 3.11 8.02
C LEU A 133 -17.61 2.72 9.44
N LEU A 134 -17.75 1.44 9.81
CA LEU A 134 -17.28 0.94 11.10
C LEU A 134 -15.78 1.14 11.29
N VAL A 135 -14.97 0.80 10.27
CA VAL A 135 -13.52 1.02 10.30
C VAL A 135 -13.19 2.51 10.42
N LEU A 136 -13.90 3.38 9.70
CA LEU A 136 -13.72 4.83 9.77
C LEU A 136 -14.03 5.38 11.17
N ILE A 137 -15.13 4.93 11.77
CA ILE A 137 -15.50 5.29 13.15
C ILE A 137 -14.43 4.80 14.13
N CYS A 138 -13.98 3.55 14.01
CA CYS A 138 -12.89 3.02 14.84
C CYS A 138 -11.59 3.83 14.68
N TRP A 139 -11.24 4.25 13.47
CA TRP A 139 -10.05 5.07 13.21
C TRP A 139 -10.18 6.48 13.81
N ILE A 140 -11.35 7.12 13.69
CA ILE A 140 -11.62 8.41 14.34
C ILE A 140 -11.52 8.27 15.86
N MET A 141 -12.12 7.23 16.44
CA MET A 141 -12.03 6.98 17.89
C MET A 141 -10.59 6.73 18.34
N ALA A 142 -9.81 5.96 17.56
CA ALA A 142 -8.40 5.72 17.85
C ALA A 142 -7.59 7.02 17.81
N THR A 143 -7.75 7.85 16.77
CA THR A 143 -7.03 9.11 16.66
C THR A 143 -7.38 10.10 17.78
N GLN A 144 -8.63 10.13 18.25
CA GLN A 144 -9.03 10.92 19.41
C GLN A 144 -8.39 10.43 20.70
N VAL A 145 -8.30 9.10 20.92
CA VAL A 145 -7.61 8.52 22.08
C VAL A 145 -6.12 8.85 22.07
N PHE A 146 -5.44 8.70 20.93
CA PHE A 146 -4.03 9.04 20.80
C PHE A 146 -3.77 10.55 20.93
N SER A 147 -4.65 11.40 20.39
CA SER A 147 -4.53 12.87 20.50
C SER A 147 -4.81 13.35 21.93
N GLY A 148 -5.78 12.73 22.64
CA GLY A 148 -6.07 13.03 24.04
C GLY A 148 -4.97 12.58 25.00
N SER A 149 -4.25 11.50 24.67
CA SER A 149 -3.11 11.04 25.47
C SER A 149 -1.85 11.93 25.39
N GLY A 150 -1.83 12.90 24.46
CA GLY A 150 -0.77 13.91 24.39
C GLY A 150 -0.90 15.05 25.41
N HIS A 151 -2.08 15.23 26.03
CA HIS A 151 -2.31 16.26 27.04
C HIS A 151 -2.02 15.83 28.49
N SER A 152 -1.77 14.54 28.75
CA SER A 152 -1.42 14.04 30.08
C SER A 152 0.09 13.77 30.29
N GLN A 153 0.94 14.16 29.33
CA GLN A 153 2.40 14.20 29.49
C GLN A 153 2.97 15.63 29.50
N GLN A 154 2.20 16.60 29.97
CA GLN A 154 2.77 17.84 30.48
C GLN A 154 2.77 17.76 32.00
N TRP A 155 3.98 17.63 32.56
CA TRP A 155 4.28 17.98 33.94
C TRP A 155 3.84 19.42 34.23
#